data_AF-A0A800A664-F1
#
_entry.id   AF-A0A800A664-F1
#
_cell.length_a   1.000
_cell.length_b   1.000
_cell.length_c   1.000
_cell.angle_alpha   90.00
_cell.angle_beta   90.00
_cell.angle_gamma   90.00
#
_symmetry.space_group_name_H-M   'P 1'
#
loop_
_entity.id
_entity.type
_entity.pdbx_description
1 polymer ?
#
loop_
_entity_poly.entity_id
_entity_poly.type
_entity_poly.pdbx_seq_one_letter_code
_entity_poly.pdbx_strand_id
1 'polypeptide(L)'
;MNVPRPALIAGIIGTLAFGAVGGAVFDWLTVPLAWLIGAMVITTAAALTGAPLKGPGQLRNVMIGVLGIMLGSAFTPDVLDNLGQWLSSLSVLLAFIVAVTTVVALYLVRIGGYDPISAFFSASPGGLATMVVMGGEMGGDERSIALTHSIRVMLTVLVIPFWFRFFHGYEPGGLAAIFGDIGDIAGRDLMILLLCGLGYPLAR
;
A
#
# COMPACT_ATOMS: atom_id res chain seq x y z
N MET A 1 -22.16 -12.77 -7.64
CA MET A 1 -21.85 -13.94 -8.49
C MET A 1 -21.13 -14.98 -7.64
N ASN A 2 -21.77 -16.11 -7.36
CA ASN A 2 -21.33 -17.09 -6.36
C ASN A 2 -20.29 -18.04 -6.99
N VAL A 3 -19.02 -17.65 -6.98
CA VAL A 3 -17.94 -18.49 -7.54
C VAL A 3 -17.72 -19.69 -6.61
N PRO A 4 -17.70 -20.94 -7.12
CA PRO A 4 -17.49 -22.11 -6.27
C PRO A 4 -16.19 -21.96 -5.45
N ARG A 5 -16.28 -22.20 -4.12
CA ARG A 5 -15.17 -22.10 -3.16
C ARG A 5 -13.82 -22.67 -3.66
N PRO A 6 -13.75 -23.84 -4.33
CA PRO A 6 -12.47 -24.35 -4.87
C PRO A 6 -11.86 -23.45 -5.97
N ALA A 7 -12.68 -22.84 -6.83
CA ALA A 7 -12.22 -21.91 -7.87
C ALA A 7 -11.84 -20.52 -7.32
N LEU A 8 -12.21 -20.20 -6.08
CA LEU A 8 -11.69 -19.03 -5.37
C LEU A 8 -10.28 -19.30 -4.85
N ILE A 9 -10.09 -20.46 -4.21
CA ILE A 9 -8.80 -20.88 -3.62
C ILE A 9 -7.76 -21.06 -4.72
N ALA A 10 -8.10 -21.72 -5.83
CA ALA A 10 -7.21 -21.89 -6.98
C ALA A 10 -6.74 -20.54 -7.56
N GLY A 11 -7.65 -19.56 -7.67
CA GLY A 11 -7.30 -18.21 -8.13
C GLY A 11 -6.39 -17.46 -7.17
N ILE A 12 -6.58 -17.63 -5.86
CA ILE A 12 -5.72 -17.03 -4.83
C ILE A 12 -4.31 -17.65 -4.87
N ILE A 13 -4.22 -18.99 -4.91
CA ILE A 13 -2.95 -19.71 -5.03
C ILE A 13 -2.24 -19.29 -6.32
N GLY A 14 -2.97 -19.16 -7.43
CA GLY A 14 -2.44 -18.65 -8.69
C GLY A 14 -1.82 -17.26 -8.54
N THR A 15 -2.56 -16.30 -7.96
CA THR A 15 -2.03 -14.94 -7.71
C THR A 15 -0.78 -14.95 -6.83
N LEU A 16 -0.78 -15.74 -5.75
CA LEU A 16 0.38 -15.86 -4.86
C LEU A 16 1.58 -16.48 -5.57
N ALA A 17 1.36 -17.50 -6.42
CA ALA A 17 2.41 -18.12 -7.21
C ALA A 17 3.00 -17.12 -8.23
N PHE A 18 2.18 -16.39 -8.98
CA PHE A 18 2.65 -15.33 -9.87
C PHE A 18 3.42 -14.24 -9.12
N GLY A 19 2.93 -13.85 -7.94
CA GLY A 19 3.61 -12.89 -7.07
C GLY A 19 4.98 -13.39 -6.60
N ALA A 20 5.06 -14.64 -6.14
CA ALA A 20 6.29 -15.26 -5.66
C ALA A 20 7.32 -15.45 -6.79
N VAL A 21 6.88 -15.87 -7.97
CA VAL A 21 7.73 -15.98 -9.17
C VAL A 21 8.27 -14.60 -9.54
N GLY A 22 7.41 -13.58 -9.57
CA GLY A 22 7.84 -12.21 -9.87
C GLY A 22 8.84 -11.68 -8.86
N GLY A 23 8.59 -11.90 -7.58
CA GLY A 23 9.52 -11.55 -6.50
C GLY A 23 10.88 -12.24 -6.66
N ALA A 24 10.90 -13.56 -6.86
CA ALA A 24 12.14 -14.32 -7.03
C ALA A 24 12.95 -13.91 -8.27
N VAL A 25 12.28 -13.64 -9.39
CA VAL A 25 12.95 -13.16 -10.62
C VAL A 25 13.59 -11.79 -10.39
N PHE A 26 12.88 -10.88 -9.74
CA PHE A 26 13.38 -9.53 -9.48
C PHE A 26 14.45 -9.50 -8.37
N ASP A 27 14.41 -10.46 -7.45
CA ASP A 27 15.38 -10.64 -6.39
C ASP A 27 16.72 -11.10 -6.98
N TRP A 28 16.65 -12.04 -7.94
CA TRP A 28 17.80 -12.46 -8.73
C TRP A 28 18.39 -11.31 -9.57
N LEU A 29 17.55 -10.38 -10.04
CA LEU A 29 17.97 -9.17 -10.74
C LEU A 29 18.47 -8.06 -9.80
N THR A 30 18.52 -8.30 -8.49
CA THR A 30 18.97 -7.35 -7.45
C THR A 30 18.22 -6.01 -7.48
N VAL A 31 16.93 -6.02 -7.84
CA VAL A 31 16.09 -4.82 -7.93
C VAL A 31 15.69 -4.35 -6.52
N PRO A 32 15.67 -3.03 -6.22
CA PRO A 32 15.20 -2.55 -4.92
C PRO A 32 13.73 -2.93 -4.68
N LEU A 33 13.39 -3.41 -3.48
CA LEU A 33 12.08 -3.99 -3.17
C LEU A 33 11.62 -5.05 -4.21
N ALA A 34 12.54 -5.90 -4.66
CA ALA A 34 12.29 -6.95 -5.65
C ALA A 34 10.97 -7.72 -5.44
N TRP A 35 10.68 -8.14 -4.21
CA TRP A 35 9.46 -8.87 -3.87
C TRP A 35 8.17 -8.08 -4.10
N LEU A 36 8.18 -6.78 -3.83
CA LEU A 36 7.03 -5.91 -4.05
C LEU A 36 6.89 -5.57 -5.53
N ILE A 37 7.97 -5.12 -6.16
CA ILE A 37 7.98 -4.70 -7.57
C ILE A 37 7.69 -5.88 -8.48
N GLY A 38 8.40 -6.99 -8.28
CA GLY A 38 8.24 -8.21 -9.06
C GLY A 38 6.84 -8.79 -8.95
N ALA A 39 6.28 -8.86 -7.73
CA ALA A 39 4.90 -9.30 -7.56
C ALA A 39 3.91 -8.38 -8.28
N MET A 40 4.07 -7.06 -8.15
CA MET A 40 3.18 -6.09 -8.77
C MET A 40 3.24 -6.14 -10.30
N VAL A 41 4.43 -6.21 -10.89
CA VAL A 41 4.62 -6.26 -12.35
C VAL A 41 4.08 -7.57 -12.94
N ILE A 42 4.45 -8.72 -12.37
CA ILE A 42 4.05 -10.02 -12.92
C ILE A 42 2.54 -10.27 -12.73
N THR A 43 1.97 -9.92 -11.57
CA THR A 43 0.52 -10.06 -11.37
C THR A 43 -0.28 -9.10 -12.25
N THR A 44 0.22 -7.89 -12.50
CA THR A 44 -0.41 -6.96 -13.47
C THR A 44 -0.34 -7.50 -14.89
N ALA A 45 0.82 -7.99 -15.33
CA ALA A 45 0.98 -8.60 -16.65
C ALA A 45 0.03 -9.80 -16.83
N ALA A 46 -0.06 -10.68 -15.84
CA ALA A 46 -0.98 -11.82 -15.85
C ALA A 46 -2.46 -11.37 -15.84
N ALA A 47 -2.80 -10.28 -15.13
CA ALA A 47 -4.15 -9.70 -15.15
C ALA A 47 -4.53 -9.21 -16.55
N LEU A 48 -3.59 -8.56 -17.26
CA LEU A 48 -3.79 -8.07 -18.62
C LEU A 48 -3.96 -9.20 -19.64
N THR A 49 -3.36 -10.37 -19.41
CA THR A 49 -3.58 -11.56 -20.25
C THR A 49 -4.90 -12.29 -19.93
N GLY A 50 -5.72 -11.76 -19.02
CA GLY A 50 -7.00 -12.36 -18.64
C GLY A 50 -6.89 -13.54 -17.68
N ALA A 51 -5.75 -13.72 -17.00
CA ALA A 51 -5.62 -14.76 -15.99
C ALA A 51 -6.62 -14.52 -14.84
N PRO A 52 -7.27 -15.56 -14.29
CA PRO A 52 -8.27 -15.42 -13.24
C PRO A 52 -7.62 -15.18 -11.87
N LEU A 53 -6.93 -14.05 -11.74
CA LEU A 53 -6.27 -13.62 -10.51
C LEU A 53 -7.31 -13.17 -9.50
N LYS A 54 -7.15 -13.65 -8.27
CA LYS A 54 -7.97 -13.22 -7.13
C LYS A 54 -7.09 -12.72 -6.00
N GLY A 55 -7.49 -11.59 -5.43
CA GLY A 55 -6.87 -11.05 -4.24
C GLY A 55 -7.14 -11.95 -3.03
N PRO A 56 -6.15 -12.18 -2.16
CA PRO A 56 -6.31 -13.03 -0.98
C PRO A 56 -6.99 -12.22 0.13
N GLY A 57 -8.30 -11.95 0.00
CA GLY A 57 -9.01 -10.94 0.81
C GLY A 57 -8.75 -10.98 2.32
N GLN A 58 -9.00 -12.13 2.97
CA GLN A 58 -8.74 -12.27 4.42
C GLN A 58 -7.26 -12.16 4.77
N LEU A 59 -6.39 -12.79 3.98
CA LEU A 59 -4.93 -12.73 4.20
C LEU A 59 -4.40 -11.31 4.05
N ARG A 60 -4.89 -10.56 3.05
CA ARG A 60 -4.54 -9.14 2.84
C ARG A 60 -4.87 -8.31 4.08
N ASN A 61 -6.04 -8.52 4.67
CA ASN A 61 -6.43 -7.78 5.88
C ASN A 61 -5.51 -8.12 7.07
N VAL A 62 -5.16 -9.40 7.24
CA VAL A 62 -4.17 -9.81 8.26
C VAL A 62 -2.81 -9.16 8.01
N MET A 63 -2.32 -9.16 6.78
CA MET A 63 -1.04 -8.54 6.42
C MET A 63 -1.06 -7.02 6.62
N ILE A 64 -2.16 -6.33 6.30
CA ILE A 64 -2.32 -4.90 6.61
C ILE A 64 -2.25 -4.67 8.12
N GLY A 65 -2.85 -5.55 8.92
CA GLY A 65 -2.74 -5.51 10.39
C GLY A 65 -1.30 -5.65 10.87
N VAL A 66 -0.56 -6.64 10.36
CA VAL A 66 0.86 -6.84 10.67
C VAL A 66 1.68 -5.61 10.29
N LEU A 67 1.54 -5.10 9.07
CA LEU A 67 2.22 -3.89 8.61
C LEU A 67 1.88 -2.67 9.48
N GLY A 68 0.65 -2.56 9.96
CA GLY A 68 0.22 -1.52 10.88
C GLY A 68 0.92 -1.61 12.24
N ILE A 69 1.02 -2.81 12.82
CA ILE A 69 1.73 -3.04 14.09
C ILE A 69 3.22 -2.71 13.92
N MET A 70 3.81 -3.15 12.81
CA MET A 70 5.22 -2.86 12.51
C MET A 70 5.49 -1.37 12.40
N LEU A 71 4.71 -0.65 11.58
CA LEU A 71 4.82 0.80 11.45
C LEU A 71 4.52 1.52 12.78
N GLY A 72 3.59 1.00 13.57
CA GLY A 72 3.26 1.51 14.91
C GLY A 72 4.41 1.31 15.90
N SER A 73 5.11 0.19 15.85
CA SER A 73 6.25 -0.11 16.73
C SER A 73 7.45 0.80 16.50
N ALA A 74 7.52 1.45 15.35
CA ALA A 74 8.53 2.48 15.05
C ALA A 74 8.32 3.78 15.85
N PHE A 75 7.14 3.98 16.47
CA PHE A 75 6.91 5.09 17.39
C PHE A 75 7.52 4.79 18.76
N THR A 76 8.73 5.28 18.99
CA THR A 76 9.42 5.19 20.28
C THR A 76 9.15 6.43 21.15
N PRO A 77 9.37 6.36 22.48
CA PRO A 77 9.27 7.52 23.36
C PRO A 77 10.18 8.69 22.91
N ASP A 78 11.35 8.40 22.34
CA ASP A 78 12.25 9.41 21.79
C ASP A 78 11.62 10.22 20.65
N VAL A 79 10.70 9.63 19.88
CA VAL A 79 9.93 10.35 18.85
C VAL A 79 9.03 11.40 19.50
N LEU A 80 8.44 11.10 20.66
CA LEU A 80 7.57 12.02 21.39
C LEU A 80 8.34 13.22 21.95
N ASP A 81 9.54 13.00 22.47
CA ASP A 81 10.39 14.07 23.00
C ASP A 81 10.84 15.07 21.93
N ASN A 82 10.93 14.60 20.67
CA ASN A 82 11.30 15.44 19.52
C ASN A 82 10.10 16.05 18.78
N LEU A 83 8.85 15.75 19.17
CA LEU A 83 7.65 16.27 18.51
C LEU A 83 7.62 17.81 18.46
N GLY A 84 8.06 18.46 19.54
CA GLY A 84 8.12 19.92 19.62
C GLY A 84 9.02 20.53 18.54
N GLN A 85 10.13 19.86 18.20
CA GLN A 85 11.06 20.30 17.16
C GLN A 85 10.50 20.03 15.75
N TRP A 86 9.73 18.95 15.59
CA TRP A 86 9.16 18.57 14.30
C TRP A 86 7.87 19.30 13.97
N LEU A 87 7.27 20.03 14.91
CA LEU A 87 6.02 20.75 14.71
C LEU A 87 6.08 21.73 13.52
N SER A 88 7.22 22.40 13.34
CA SER A 88 7.47 23.24 12.17
C SER A 88 7.53 22.43 10.86
N SER A 89 8.21 21.30 10.84
CA SER A 89 8.28 20.43 9.66
C SER A 89 6.92 19.80 9.32
N LEU A 90 6.16 19.38 10.33
CA LEU A 90 4.83 18.81 10.19
C LEU A 90 3.82 19.85 9.68
N SER A 91 3.90 21.09 10.15
CA SER A 91 3.02 22.15 9.64
C SER A 91 3.30 22.49 8.18
N VAL A 92 4.57 22.55 7.77
CA VAL A 92 4.96 22.69 6.36
C VAL A 92 4.49 21.51 5.53
N LEU A 93 4.61 20.28 6.04
CA LEU A 93 4.11 19.07 5.37
C LEU A 93 2.59 19.12 5.16
N LEU A 94 1.82 19.51 6.19
CA LEU A 94 0.37 19.66 6.08
C LEU A 94 -0.01 20.72 5.04
N ALA A 95 0.64 21.88 5.08
CA ALA A 95 0.43 22.94 4.10
C ALA A 95 0.75 22.46 2.68
N PHE A 96 1.85 21.71 2.51
CA PHE A 96 2.24 21.11 1.25
C PHE A 96 1.21 20.11 0.74
N ILE A 97 0.71 19.21 1.60
CA ILE A 97 -0.34 18.24 1.24
C ILE A 97 -1.60 18.97 0.77
N VAL A 98 -2.06 19.99 1.50
CA VAL A 98 -3.25 20.77 1.12
C VAL A 98 -3.02 21.47 -0.21
N ALA A 99 -1.86 22.09 -0.41
CA ALA A 99 -1.51 22.78 -1.64
C ALA A 99 -1.49 21.81 -2.84
N VAL A 100 -0.76 20.69 -2.73
CA VAL A 100 -0.66 19.70 -3.81
C VAL A 100 -2.02 19.07 -4.11
N THR A 101 -2.78 18.69 -3.08
CA THR A 101 -4.12 18.11 -3.27
C THR A 101 -5.03 19.09 -4.01
N THR A 102 -5.00 20.36 -3.65
CA THR A 102 -5.78 21.40 -4.31
C THR A 102 -5.36 21.59 -5.76
N VAL A 103 -4.06 21.68 -6.02
CA VAL A 103 -3.51 21.85 -7.38
C VAL A 103 -3.87 20.65 -8.27
N VAL A 104 -3.71 19.42 -7.76
CA VAL A 104 -4.03 18.20 -8.49
C VAL A 104 -5.54 18.08 -8.73
N ALA A 105 -6.37 18.39 -7.73
CA ALA A 105 -7.82 18.39 -7.91
C ALA A 105 -8.26 19.38 -8.98
N LEU A 106 -7.74 20.61 -8.95
CA LEU A 106 -8.03 21.63 -9.97
C LEU A 106 -7.54 21.21 -11.36
N TYR A 107 -6.38 20.56 -11.45
CA TYR A 107 -5.85 20.00 -12.69
C TYR A 107 -6.78 18.91 -13.25
N LEU A 108 -7.24 17.98 -12.41
CA LEU A 108 -8.14 16.90 -12.83
C LEU A 108 -9.50 17.42 -13.29
N VAL A 109 -10.03 18.47 -12.65
CA VAL A 109 -11.27 19.13 -13.10
C VAL A 109 -11.08 19.83 -14.44
N ARG A 110 -10.05 20.68 -14.56
CA ARG A 110 -9.91 21.56 -15.74
C ARG A 110 -9.34 20.86 -16.97
N ILE A 111 -8.40 19.93 -16.78
CA ILE A 111 -7.66 19.28 -17.86
C ILE A 111 -8.08 17.82 -17.98
N GLY A 112 -8.28 17.14 -16.86
CA GLY A 112 -8.70 15.73 -16.84
C GLY A 112 -10.17 15.52 -17.22
N GLY A 113 -11.02 16.55 -17.13
CA GLY A 113 -12.46 16.44 -17.38
C GLY A 113 -13.22 15.66 -16.30
N TYR A 114 -12.63 15.52 -15.11
CA TYR A 114 -13.25 14.82 -13.99
C TYR A 114 -14.32 15.71 -13.37
N ASP A 115 -15.40 15.12 -12.86
CA ASP A 115 -16.31 15.86 -12.00
C ASP A 115 -15.59 16.29 -10.69
N PRO A 116 -16.03 17.37 -10.03
CA PRO A 116 -15.36 17.89 -8.84
C PRO A 116 -15.21 16.89 -7.69
N ILE A 117 -16.15 15.94 -7.57
CA ILE A 117 -16.16 14.94 -6.50
C ILE A 117 -15.08 13.90 -6.80
N SER A 118 -15.09 13.31 -8.00
CA SER A 118 -14.05 12.37 -8.45
C SER A 118 -12.67 12.99 -8.42
N ALA A 119 -12.52 14.25 -8.84
CA ALA A 119 -11.24 14.96 -8.82
C ALA A 119 -10.72 15.14 -7.39
N PHE A 120 -11.59 15.54 -6.44
CA PHE A 120 -11.21 15.67 -5.04
C PHE A 120 -10.77 14.35 -4.43
N PHE A 121 -11.58 13.29 -4.58
CA PHE A 121 -11.27 11.97 -4.02
C PHE A 121 -10.03 11.35 -4.68
N SER A 122 -9.82 11.55 -5.98
CA SER A 122 -8.62 11.08 -6.69
C SER A 122 -7.35 11.82 -6.29
N ALA A 123 -7.45 13.12 -6.03
CA ALA A 123 -6.32 13.95 -5.62
C ALA A 123 -5.95 13.75 -4.15
N SER A 124 -6.93 13.44 -3.30
CA SER A 124 -6.74 13.32 -1.86
C SER A 124 -5.80 12.16 -1.50
N PRO A 125 -4.87 12.36 -0.56
CA PRO A 125 -4.13 11.25 0.03
C PRO A 125 -5.06 10.40 0.90
N GLY A 126 -4.94 9.09 0.79
CA GLY A 126 -5.74 8.16 1.59
C GLY A 126 -5.76 6.75 1.02
N GLY A 127 -6.50 5.87 1.71
CA GLY A 127 -6.69 4.49 1.29
C GLY A 127 -7.49 4.40 0.00
N LEU A 128 -6.97 3.67 -0.99
CA LEU A 128 -7.67 3.46 -2.27
C LEU A 128 -9.11 2.99 -2.07
N ALA A 129 -9.31 1.95 -1.25
CA ALA A 129 -10.64 1.38 -1.03
C ALA A 129 -11.60 2.38 -0.37
N THR A 130 -11.13 3.17 0.60
CA THR A 130 -11.97 4.14 1.29
C THR A 130 -12.33 5.31 0.39
N MET A 131 -11.39 5.81 -0.42
CA MET A 131 -11.64 6.94 -1.33
C MET A 131 -12.58 6.56 -2.47
N VAL A 132 -12.48 5.34 -2.99
CA VAL A 132 -13.42 4.83 -4.01
C VAL A 132 -14.84 4.74 -3.46
N VAL A 133 -15.01 4.14 -2.26
CA VAL A 133 -16.33 4.01 -1.63
C VAL A 133 -16.93 5.36 -1.30
N MET A 134 -16.18 6.22 -0.58
CA MET A 134 -16.69 7.56 -0.22
C MET A 134 -16.96 8.43 -1.44
N GLY A 135 -16.11 8.34 -2.47
CA GLY A 135 -16.32 9.06 -3.72
C GLY A 135 -17.57 8.60 -4.47
N GLY A 136 -17.81 7.28 -4.53
CA GLY A 136 -19.02 6.71 -5.11
C GLY A 136 -20.30 7.09 -4.34
N GLU A 137 -20.25 7.05 -3.01
CA GLU A 137 -21.36 7.49 -2.15
C GLU A 137 -21.72 8.97 -2.35
N MET A 138 -20.73 9.79 -2.68
CA MET A 138 -20.91 11.22 -3.00
C MET A 138 -21.31 11.46 -4.46
N GLY A 139 -21.44 10.42 -5.29
CA GLY A 139 -21.87 10.51 -6.69
C GLY A 139 -20.74 10.70 -7.71
N GLY A 140 -19.48 10.49 -7.31
CA GLY A 140 -18.33 10.46 -8.21
C GLY A 140 -18.19 9.15 -8.98
N ASP A 141 -17.35 9.16 -10.02
CA ASP A 141 -16.98 7.98 -10.79
C ASP A 141 -15.94 7.13 -10.05
N GLU A 142 -16.43 6.08 -9.38
CA GLU A 142 -15.63 5.07 -8.69
C GLU A 142 -14.50 4.49 -9.56
N ARG A 143 -14.72 4.34 -10.88
CA ARG A 143 -13.71 3.77 -11.78
C ARG A 143 -12.55 4.72 -11.97
N SER A 144 -12.83 5.99 -12.24
CA SER A 144 -11.81 7.03 -12.40
C SER A 144 -10.99 7.22 -11.12
N ILE A 145 -11.64 7.19 -9.95
CA ILE A 145 -10.97 7.24 -8.65
C ILE A 145 -10.07 6.01 -8.46
N ALA A 146 -10.60 4.80 -8.67
CA ALA A 146 -9.85 3.57 -8.50
C ALA A 146 -8.62 3.50 -9.43
N LEU A 147 -8.78 3.88 -10.69
CA LEU A 147 -7.70 3.90 -11.67
C LEU A 147 -6.61 4.91 -11.29
N THR A 148 -6.99 6.12 -10.87
CA THR A 148 -6.05 7.17 -10.48
C THR A 148 -5.23 6.77 -9.24
N HIS A 149 -5.88 6.18 -8.23
CA HIS A 149 -5.15 5.67 -7.07
C HIS A 149 -4.26 4.48 -7.42
N SER A 150 -4.73 3.57 -8.27
CA SER A 150 -3.96 2.38 -8.68
C SER A 150 -2.71 2.76 -9.46
N ILE A 151 -2.83 3.65 -10.45
CA ILE A 151 -1.69 4.11 -11.25
C ILE A 151 -0.71 4.90 -10.40
N ARG A 152 -1.19 5.72 -9.45
CA ARG A 152 -0.34 6.42 -8.49
C ARG A 152 0.51 5.44 -7.69
N VAL A 153 -0.11 4.44 -7.06
CA VAL A 153 0.60 3.42 -6.26
C VAL A 153 1.60 2.66 -7.13
N MET A 154 1.20 2.25 -8.33
CA MET A 154 2.07 1.58 -9.30
C MET A 154 3.31 2.42 -9.61
N LEU A 155 3.12 3.69 -9.98
CA LEU A 155 4.22 4.61 -10.30
C LEU A 155 5.10 4.90 -9.08
N THR A 156 4.51 5.14 -7.91
CA THR A 156 5.24 5.35 -6.66
C THR A 156 6.15 4.16 -6.36
N VAL A 157 5.64 2.92 -6.45
CA VAL A 157 6.41 1.70 -6.19
C VAL A 157 7.48 1.45 -7.26
N LEU A 158 7.23 1.82 -8.52
CA LEU A 158 8.19 1.64 -9.62
C LEU A 158 9.24 2.74 -9.74
N VAL A 159 8.98 3.94 -9.23
CA VAL A 159 9.86 5.10 -9.45
C VAL A 159 10.66 5.43 -8.19
N ILE A 160 10.02 5.50 -7.03
CA ILE A 160 10.65 5.95 -5.79
C ILE A 160 11.87 5.10 -5.39
N PRO A 161 11.79 3.76 -5.29
CA PRO A 161 12.94 2.98 -4.83
C PRO A 161 14.13 3.05 -5.78
N PHE A 162 13.89 3.13 -7.09
CA PHE A 162 14.96 3.34 -8.06
C PHE A 162 15.58 4.73 -7.92
N TRP A 163 14.74 5.77 -7.73
CA TRP A 163 15.22 7.12 -7.48
C TRP A 163 16.14 7.18 -6.26
N PHE A 164 15.73 6.59 -5.13
CA PHE A 164 16.57 6.52 -3.93
C PHE A 164 17.87 5.75 -4.14
N ARG A 165 17.81 4.61 -4.84
CA ARG A 165 19.02 3.82 -5.10
C ARG A 165 20.02 4.57 -5.98
N PHE A 166 19.56 5.18 -7.07
CA PHE A 166 20.45 5.87 -8.02
C PHE A 166 20.99 7.20 -7.50
N PHE A 167 20.18 8.00 -6.80
CA PHE A 167 20.57 9.34 -6.39
C PHE A 167 21.10 9.42 -4.96
N HIS A 168 20.65 8.55 -4.06
CA HIS A 168 21.04 8.59 -2.63
C HIS A 168 21.88 7.37 -2.22
N GLY A 169 22.09 6.38 -3.10
CA GLY A 169 22.80 5.14 -2.75
C GLY A 169 22.08 4.33 -1.65
N TYR A 170 20.84 4.68 -1.34
CA TYR A 170 20.08 4.02 -0.29
C TYR A 170 19.52 2.71 -0.83
N GLU A 171 19.96 1.59 -0.29
CA GLU A 171 19.35 0.30 -0.56
C GLU A 171 18.15 0.12 0.38
N PRO A 172 16.91 0.19 -0.13
CA PRO A 172 15.74 -0.04 0.71
C PRO A 172 15.78 -1.46 1.27
N GLY A 173 15.59 -1.55 2.59
CA GLY A 173 15.66 -2.81 3.31
C GLY A 173 14.72 -3.88 2.73
N GLY A 174 15.28 -5.06 2.42
CA GLY A 174 14.52 -6.22 1.95
C GLY A 174 13.71 -6.90 3.05
N LEU A 175 13.21 -8.11 2.79
CA LEU A 175 12.47 -8.93 3.76
C LEU A 175 13.16 -9.03 5.14
N ALA A 176 14.49 -9.03 5.18
CA ALA A 176 15.28 -9.04 6.42
C ALA A 176 15.15 -7.74 7.25
N ALA A 177 14.97 -6.58 6.60
CA ALA A 177 14.74 -5.33 7.31
C ALA A 177 13.31 -5.21 7.85
N ILE A 178 12.38 -5.95 7.25
CA ILE A 178 10.98 -6.03 7.66
C ILE A 178 10.86 -7.06 8.80
N PHE A 179 11.28 -8.30 8.59
CA PHE A 179 11.04 -9.38 9.55
C PHE A 179 12.09 -9.51 10.66
N GLY A 180 13.19 -8.75 10.60
CA GLY A 180 14.30 -8.88 11.55
C GLY A 180 14.86 -10.30 11.60
N ASP A 181 15.70 -10.60 12.59
CA ASP A 181 16.07 -11.98 12.88
C ASP A 181 14.90 -12.69 13.59
N ILE A 182 14.25 -13.61 12.89
CA ILE A 182 13.13 -14.44 13.40
C ILE A 182 13.58 -15.28 14.62
N GLY A 183 14.90 -15.43 14.84
CA GLY A 183 15.47 -16.09 16.00
C GLY A 183 15.34 -15.32 17.32
N ASP A 184 15.10 -14.00 17.28
CA ASP A 184 15.05 -13.14 18.47
C ASP A 184 13.64 -12.58 18.74
N ILE A 185 12.61 -13.28 18.23
CA ILE A 185 11.21 -12.97 18.56
C ILE A 185 11.00 -13.35 20.02
N ALA A 186 11.31 -12.42 20.92
CA ALA A 186 10.97 -12.52 22.32
C ALA A 186 9.47 -12.86 22.40
N GLY A 187 9.09 -13.89 23.17
CA GLY A 187 7.68 -14.32 23.29
C GLY A 187 6.72 -13.18 23.66
N ARG A 188 7.24 -12.06 24.19
CA ARG A 188 6.56 -10.79 24.41
C ARG A 188 6.00 -10.16 23.13
N ASP A 189 6.73 -10.16 22.02
CA ASP A 189 6.29 -9.50 20.77
C ASP A 189 5.20 -10.31 20.07
N LEU A 190 5.29 -11.64 20.14
CA LEU A 190 4.23 -12.54 19.70
C LEU A 190 2.98 -12.42 20.59
N MET A 191 3.15 -12.18 21.89
CA MET A 191 2.05 -11.92 22.82
C MET A 191 1.39 -10.57 22.56
N ILE A 192 2.16 -9.52 22.23
CA ILE A 192 1.64 -8.20 21.81
C ILE A 192 0.87 -8.31 20.49
N LEU A 193 1.41 -9.06 19.51
CA LEU A 193 0.73 -9.35 18.24
C LEU A 193 -0.60 -10.08 18.43
N LEU A 194 -0.65 -11.08 19.32
CA LEU A 194 -1.89 -11.79 19.66
C LEU A 194 -2.89 -10.90 20.41
N LEU A 195 -2.44 -10.05 21.33
CA LEU A 195 -3.27 -9.08 22.05
C LEU A 195 -3.87 -8.02 21.11
N CYS A 196 -3.07 -7.45 20.21
CA CYS A 196 -3.57 -6.53 19.18
C CYS A 196 -4.51 -7.21 18.18
N GLY A 197 -4.21 -8.46 17.79
CA GLY A 197 -5.08 -9.29 16.95
C GLY A 197 -6.43 -9.62 17.60
N LEU A 198 -6.45 -9.81 18.93
CA LEU A 198 -7.67 -9.97 19.74
C LEU A 198 -8.52 -8.70 19.83
N GLY A 199 -7.97 -7.52 19.56
CA GLY A 199 -8.73 -6.26 19.47
C GLY A 199 -9.60 -6.16 18.21
N TYR A 200 -9.27 -6.87 17.13
CA TYR A 200 -10.02 -6.88 15.87
C TYR A 200 -11.50 -7.33 16.01
N PRO A 201 -11.84 -8.41 16.75
CA PRO A 201 -13.23 -8.78 16.99
C PRO A 201 -14.00 -7.85 17.94
N LEU A 202 -13.33 -7.00 18.72
CA LEU A 202 -13.96 -6.01 19.62
C LEU A 202 -14.30 -4.68 18.89
N ALA A 203 -13.65 -4.41 17.77
CA ALA A 203 -13.86 -3.20 16.96
C ALA A 203 -14.82 -3.41 15.77
N ARG A 204 -15.41 -4.60 15.64
CA ARG A 204 -16.37 -4.97 14.59
C ARG A 204 -17.78 -5.00 15.15
#